data_AF-A0A835WWI3-F1
#
_entry.id   AF-A0A835WWI3-F1
#
_cell.length_a   1.000
_cell.length_b   1.000
_cell.length_c   1.000
_cell.angle_alpha   90.00
_cell.angle_beta   90.00
_cell.angle_gamma   90.00
#
_symmetry.space_group_name_H-M   'P 1'
#
loop_
_entity.id
_entity.type
_entity.pdbx_description
1 polymer ?
#
loop_
_entity_poly.entity_id
_entity_poly.type
_entity_poly.pdbx_seq_one_letter_code
_entity_poly.pdbx_strand_id
1 'polypeptide(L)' 'MEMFNSCVDSGKFSKRVQFNTAEAGKQGATSTPTFFIINSEGEQQKISGAQPFSVFKDVVDSLT' A
#
# COMPACT_ATOMS: atom_id res chain seq x y z
N MET A 1 4.61 17.97 -22.25
CA MET A 1 3.27 17.68 -21.71
C MET A 1 2.51 16.64 -22.51
N GLU A 2 2.73 16.52 -23.83
CA GLU A 2 2.04 15.54 -24.68
C GLU A 2 2.06 14.10 -24.15
N MET A 3 3.23 13.59 -23.75
CA MET A 3 3.36 12.25 -23.16
C MET A 3 2.57 12.10 -21.85
N PHE A 4 2.57 13.12 -20.99
CA PHE A 4 1.82 13.10 -19.74
C PHE A 4 0.31 13.05 -20.00
N ASN A 5 -0.19 13.95 -20.87
CA ASN A 5 -1.61 13.98 -21.23
C ASN A 5 -2.03 12.67 -21.87
N SER A 6 -1.27 12.15 -22.84
CA SER A 6 -1.53 10.84 -23.46
C SER A 6 -1.62 9.70 -22.44
N CYS A 7 -0.71 9.67 -21.46
CA CYS A 7 -0.76 8.68 -20.39
C CYS A 7 -2.05 8.77 -19.55
N VAL A 8 -2.46 9.98 -19.15
CA VAL A 8 -3.66 10.20 -18.33
C VAL A 8 -4.93 9.95 -19.14
N ASP A 9 -5.03 10.54 -20.32
CA ASP A 9 -6.21 10.52 -21.20
C ASP A 9 -6.49 9.11 -21.75
N SER A 10 -5.46 8.30 -21.99
CA SER A 10 -5.64 6.92 -22.43
C SER A 10 -6.39 6.06 -21.40
N GLY A 11 -6.39 6.45 -20.13
CA GLY A 11 -7.02 5.70 -19.04
C GLY A 11 -6.45 4.29 -18.85
N LYS A 12 -5.29 3.97 -19.47
CA LYS A 12 -4.73 2.61 -19.59
C LYS A 12 -4.70 1.85 -18.26
N PHE A 13 -4.43 2.54 -17.16
CA PHE A 13 -4.31 1.93 -15.83
C PHE A 13 -5.47 2.24 -14.88
N SER A 14 -6.50 2.97 -15.32
CA SER A 14 -7.62 3.40 -14.46
C SER A 14 -8.31 2.22 -13.77
N LYS A 15 -8.62 1.14 -14.53
CA LYS A 15 -9.20 -0.09 -13.96
C LYS A 15 -8.29 -0.76 -12.94
N ARG A 16 -6.97 -0.74 -13.15
CA ARG A 16 -6.00 -1.34 -12.22
C ARG A 16 -5.90 -0.54 -10.92
N VAL A 17 -5.94 0.80 -11.01
CA VAL A 17 -5.98 1.68 -9.84
C VAL A 17 -7.25 1.40 -9.03
N GLN A 18 -8.43 1.38 -9.67
CA GLN A 18 -9.70 1.09 -9.00
C GLN A 18 -9.70 -0.30 -8.34
N PHE A 19 -9.22 -1.32 -9.05
CA PHE A 19 -9.08 -2.68 -8.50
C PHE A 19 -8.19 -2.69 -7.26
N ASN A 20 -6.98 -2.12 -7.35
CA ASN A 20 -6.04 -2.10 -6.22
C ASN A 20 -6.58 -1.31 -5.02
N THR A 21 -7.29 -0.20 -5.24
CA THR A 21 -7.94 0.56 -4.17
C THR A 21 -9.02 -0.26 -3.47
N ALA A 22 -9.84 -1.00 -4.22
CA ALA A 22 -10.85 -1.89 -3.66
C ALA A 22 -10.22 -3.05 -2.88
N GLU A 23 -9.17 -3.67 -3.41
CA GLU A 23 -8.43 -4.72 -2.72
C GLU A 23 -7.81 -4.22 -1.41
N ALA A 24 -7.20 -3.03 -1.39
CA ALA A 24 -6.67 -2.44 -0.16
C ALA A 24 -7.77 -2.27 0.92
N GLY A 25 -8.96 -1.81 0.52
CA GLY A 25 -10.12 -1.72 1.41
C GLY A 25 -10.56 -3.09 1.96
N LYS A 26 -10.60 -4.13 1.13
CA LYS A 26 -10.91 -5.51 1.55
C LYS A 26 -9.88 -6.05 2.55
N GLN A 27 -8.61 -5.68 2.39
CA GLN A 27 -7.52 -6.03 3.32
C GLN A 27 -7.52 -5.16 4.60
N GLY A 28 -8.48 -4.25 4.76
CA GLY A 28 -8.64 -3.45 5.98
C GLY A 28 -7.79 -2.19 6.04
N ALA A 29 -7.34 -1.66 4.89
CA ALA A 29 -6.79 -0.31 4.79
C ALA A 29 -7.92 0.72 4.71
N THR A 30 -8.12 1.49 5.79
CA THR A 30 -9.20 2.48 5.92
C THR A 30 -8.72 3.92 5.89
N SER A 31 -7.40 4.14 6.01
CA SER A 31 -6.76 5.47 5.98
C SER A 31 -5.39 5.38 5.32
N THR A 32 -4.84 6.52 4.91
CA THR A 32 -3.49 6.61 4.35
C THR A 32 -2.54 7.39 5.26
N PRO A 33 -1.24 7.03 5.30
CA PRO A 33 -0.69 5.78 4.78
C PRO A 33 -1.12 4.58 5.64
N THR A 34 -1.24 3.40 5.01
CA THR A 34 -1.35 2.10 5.69
C THR A 34 -0.31 1.19 5.08
N PHE A 35 0.44 0.47 5.92
CA PHE A 35 1.48 -0.46 5.53
C PHE A 35 1.10 -1.86 6.00
N PHE A 36 1.38 -2.86 5.16
CA PHE A 36 1.33 -4.26 5.51
C PHE A 36 2.75 -4.81 5.39
N ILE A 37 3.34 -5.24 6.49
CA ILE A 37 4.68 -5.83 6.56
C ILE A 37 4.50 -7.34 6.59
N ILE A 38 5.08 -8.05 5.62
CA ILE A 38 4.91 -9.50 5.44
C ILE A 38 6.29 -10.15 5.40
N ASN A 39 6.54 -11.15 6.24
CA ASN A 39 7.81 -11.91 6.22
C ASN A 39 7.77 -13.06 5.19
N SER A 40 8.89 -13.78 5.06
CA SER A 40 9.01 -14.90 4.11
C SER A 40 8.11 -16.09 4.44
N GLU A 41 7.64 -16.20 5.68
CA GLU A 41 6.73 -17.26 6.14
C GLU A 41 5.25 -16.88 5.91
N GLY A 42 4.99 -15.64 5.49
CA GLY A 42 3.65 -15.11 5.23
C GLY A 42 2.97 -14.51 6.45
N GLU A 43 3.66 -14.37 7.58
CA GLU A 43 3.15 -13.64 8.73
C GLU A 43 3.07 -12.15 8.41
N GLN A 44 1.98 -11.51 8.83
CA GLN A 44 1.66 -10.13 8.46
C GLN A 44 1.37 -9.25 9.67
N GLN A 45 1.93 -8.03 9.67
CA GLN A 45 1.60 -6.96 10.60
C GLN A 45 1.14 -5.71 9.85
N LYS A 46 0.21 -4.95 10.44
CA LYS A 46 -0.34 -3.71 9.85
C LYS A 46 0.11 -2.48 10.64
N ILE A 47 0.60 -1.47 9.94
CA ILE A 47 0.91 -0.15 10.51
C ILE A 47 -0.04 0.87 9.88
N SER A 48 -0.78 1.62 10.71
CA SER A 48 -1.73 2.64 10.25
C SER A 48 -1.25 4.04 10.62
N GLY A 49 -1.36 4.95 9.64
CA GLY A 49 -0.95 6.34 9.77
C GLY A 49 0.55 6.55 9.53
N ALA A 50 0.95 7.82 9.51
CA ALA A 50 2.35 8.19 9.47
C ALA A 50 2.97 7.88 10.85
N GLN A 51 3.86 6.89 10.89
CA GLN A 51 4.54 6.44 12.10
C GLN A 51 6.05 6.71 12.01
N PRO A 52 6.74 6.90 13.16
CA PRO A 52 8.18 7.07 13.17
C PRO A 52 8.90 5.75 12.88
N PHE A 53 10.19 5.85 12.51
CA PHE A 53 11.08 4.71 12.24
C PHE A 53 11.03 3.63 13.32
N SER A 54 10.97 4.02 14.60
CA SER A 54 10.95 3.07 15.72
C SER A 54 9.81 2.06 15.62
N VAL A 55 8.60 2.49 15.24
CA VAL A 55 7.44 1.60 15.07
C VAL A 55 7.68 0.58 13.95
N PHE A 56 8.26 1.02 12.84
CA PHE A 56 8.61 0.11 11.75
C PHE A 56 9.68 -0.88 12.18
N LYS A 57 10.70 -0.42 12.92
CA LYS A 57 11.74 -1.29 13.45
C LYS A 57 11.16 -2.36 14.37
N ASP A 58 10.32 -1.98 15.33
CA ASP A 58 9.72 -2.92 16.27
C ASP A 58 8.88 -3.99 15.56
N VAL A 59 8.09 -3.58 14.56
CA VAL A 59 7.29 -4.52 13.74
C VAL A 59 8.17 -5.46 12.93
N VAL A 60 9.21 -4.95 12.27
CA VAL A 60 10.13 -5.79 11.47
C VAL A 60 10.88 -6.75 12.38
N ASP A 61 11.44 -6.27 13.50
CA ASP A 61 12.13 -7.11 14.49
C ASP A 61 11.19 -8.20 15.05
N SER A 62 9.88 -7.94 15.19
CA SER A 62 8.90 -8.93 15.65
C SER A 62 8.56 -10.02 14.62
N LEU A 63 8.93 -9.81 13.35
CA LEU A 63 8.67 -10.69 12.22
C LEU A 63 9.93 -11.44 11.76
N THR A 64 11.04 -11.27 12.47
CA THR A 64 12.35 -11.91 12.22
C THR A 64 12.70 -12.88 13.33
#